data_AF-X6PE21-F1
#
_entry.id   AF-X6PE21-F1
#
_cell.length_a   1.000
_cell.length_b   1.000
_cell.length_c   1.000
_cell.angle_alpha   90.00
_cell.angle_beta   90.00
_cell.angle_gamma   90.00
#
_symmetry.space_group_name_H-M   'P 1'
#
loop_
_entity.id
_entity.type
_entity.pdbx_description
1 polymer ?
#
loop_
_entity_poly.entity_id
_entity_poly.type
_entity_poly.pdbx_seq_one_letter_code
_entity_poly.pdbx_strand_id
1 'polypeptide(L)'
;MAGYDWILPTVSDLNTKHYCYQYDYSISDSSDSSADSTASITCVRMMFRLRYNISTMDYDPYNTDSSKNQDNNAGVISPIEQNPTVDVGVYAQGLRLAINTAQTGRTFQDNTHTFLVCKRPSNALWKDAKVYNVNVRGKRGNIVETFPAIEYDFEPQIVFVKPNECMHFQWEGSNTHNNGNPGGDGQTGDAGEGREGSDRSNLAQTRAMDESYPLTYDKLTPTFFDYVKCYHPLFPQTSVSSQDCQLTLGSAGFYRSVNDAKSLIASSSTDTGVLDYLLNNVSGAFRQGIIVCINDNALSSSSDTKEFSFISTRNNNFTNRSQKLKVVITMNPEDGSLW
;
A
#
# COMPACT_ATOMS: atom_id res chain seq x y z
N MET A 1 18.73 -7.35 -1.68
CA MET A 1 17.48 -6.64 -1.38
C MET A 1 16.56 -7.64 -0.73
N ALA A 2 16.03 -7.36 0.46
CA ALA A 2 15.00 -8.21 1.05
C ALA A 2 13.76 -8.11 0.15
N GLY A 3 13.45 -9.18 -0.58
CA GLY A 3 12.24 -9.22 -1.39
C GLY A 3 11.04 -9.29 -0.45
N TYR A 4 10.16 -8.30 -0.51
CA TYR A 4 8.89 -8.34 0.21
C TYR A 4 7.92 -9.19 -0.59
N ASP A 5 7.28 -10.16 0.07
CA ASP A 5 6.21 -10.97 -0.51
C ASP A 5 4.90 -10.20 -0.37
N TRP A 6 4.35 -9.70 -1.49
CA TRP A 6 3.09 -8.96 -1.52
C TRP A 6 1.85 -9.87 -1.54
N ILE A 7 2.05 -11.20 -1.48
CA ILE A 7 0.94 -12.15 -1.38
C ILE A 7 0.29 -12.06 -0.01
N LEU A 8 -1.02 -11.80 0.02
CA LEU A 8 -1.79 -11.84 1.25
C LEU A 8 -1.78 -13.25 1.85
N PRO A 9 -1.30 -13.41 3.10
CA PRO A 9 -1.35 -14.69 3.78
C PRO A 9 -2.79 -15.08 4.08
N THR A 10 -3.05 -16.39 4.16
CA THR A 10 -4.34 -16.86 4.65
C THR A 10 -4.37 -16.86 6.18
N VAL A 11 -5.56 -16.69 6.78
CA VAL A 11 -5.73 -16.86 8.23
C VAL A 11 -5.28 -18.25 8.70
N SER A 12 -5.47 -19.28 7.86
CA SER A 12 -5.00 -20.63 8.14
C SER A 12 -3.47 -20.70 8.21
N ASP A 13 -2.76 -20.05 7.27
CA ASP A 13 -1.30 -19.98 7.30
C ASP A 13 -0.80 -19.24 8.54
N LEU A 14 -1.40 -18.09 8.87
CA LEU A 14 -1.02 -17.32 10.06
C LEU A 14 -1.24 -18.11 11.35
N ASN A 15 -2.33 -18.87 11.44
CA ASN A 15 -2.60 -19.70 12.60
C ASN A 15 -1.66 -20.92 12.69
N THR A 16 -1.44 -21.63 11.59
CA THR A 16 -0.68 -22.89 11.60
C THR A 16 0.84 -22.69 11.62
N LYS A 17 1.35 -21.68 10.91
CA LYS A 17 2.80 -21.41 10.81
C LYS A 17 3.30 -20.45 11.87
N HIS A 18 2.46 -19.52 12.32
CA HIS A 18 2.84 -18.45 13.24
C HIS A 18 2.04 -18.43 14.55
N TYR A 19 1.17 -19.41 14.77
CA TYR A 19 0.38 -19.56 16.00
C TYR A 19 -0.46 -18.32 16.34
N CYS A 20 -0.84 -17.54 15.33
CA CYS A 20 -1.61 -16.33 15.56
C CYS A 20 -3.03 -16.66 16.07
N TYR A 21 -3.48 -15.92 17.09
CA TYR A 21 -4.81 -16.08 17.67
C TYR A 21 -5.88 -15.50 16.72
N GLN A 22 -6.98 -16.24 16.60
CA GLN A 22 -8.12 -15.88 15.76
C GLN A 22 -9.23 -15.25 16.59
N TYR A 23 -9.74 -14.12 16.14
CA TYR A 23 -10.85 -13.40 16.77
C TYR A 23 -12.00 -13.31 15.77
N ASP A 24 -13.23 -13.43 16.25
CA ASP A 24 -14.39 -13.10 15.43
C ASP A 24 -14.66 -11.59 15.53
N TYR A 25 -14.73 -10.93 14.38
CA TYR A 25 -15.04 -9.52 14.25
C TYR A 25 -16.36 -9.35 13.49
N SER A 26 -17.18 -8.41 13.95
CA SER A 26 -18.29 -7.89 13.14
C SER A 26 -17.77 -6.67 12.39
N ILE A 27 -17.60 -6.82 11.07
CA ILE A 27 -17.23 -5.71 10.19
C ILE A 27 -18.50 -5.23 9.51
N SER A 28 -18.86 -3.98 9.77
CA SER A 28 -19.87 -3.28 8.98
C SER A 28 -19.19 -2.61 7.80
N ASP A 29 -19.77 -2.81 6.63
CA ASP A 29 -19.67 -1.88 5.54
C ASP A 29 -20.65 -0.75 5.82
N SER A 30 -20.20 0.22 6.62
CA SER A 30 -20.98 1.39 7.01
C SER A 30 -20.44 2.64 6.34
N SER A 31 -21.25 3.23 5.46
CA SER A 31 -21.04 4.61 5.00
C SER A 31 -22.41 5.27 4.74
N ASP A 32 -22.87 6.08 5.70
CA ASP A 32 -23.73 7.27 5.55
C ASP A 32 -24.94 7.18 4.59
N SER A 33 -25.43 5.97 4.32
CA SER A 33 -26.56 5.66 3.46
C SER A 33 -27.22 4.38 3.98
N SER A 34 -28.52 4.24 3.75
CA SER A 34 -29.43 3.29 4.42
C SER A 34 -29.21 1.80 4.12
N ALA A 35 -28.05 1.40 3.59
CA ALA A 35 -27.71 0.02 3.27
C ALA A 35 -26.44 -0.43 4.01
N ASP A 36 -26.43 -0.33 5.33
CA ASP A 36 -25.39 -0.94 6.16
C ASP A 36 -25.45 -2.47 6.02
N SER A 37 -24.35 -3.07 5.59
CA SER A 37 -24.20 -4.52 5.57
C SER A 37 -23.15 -4.94 6.61
N THR A 38 -23.46 -5.95 7.42
CA THR A 38 -22.56 -6.43 8.48
C THR A 38 -22.16 -7.87 8.18
N ALA A 39 -20.86 -8.15 8.21
CA ALA A 39 -20.29 -9.48 8.11
C ALA A 39 -19.62 -9.87 9.43
N SER A 40 -19.98 -11.04 9.98
CA SER A 40 -19.18 -11.68 11.03
C SER A 40 -18.08 -12.51 10.37
N ILE A 41 -16.83 -12.18 10.68
CA ILE A 41 -15.65 -12.73 10.00
C ILE A 41 -14.54 -12.98 11.01
N THR A 42 -13.93 -14.16 10.90
CA THR A 42 -12.76 -14.52 11.69
C THR A 42 -11.53 -13.82 11.13
N CYS A 43 -10.80 -13.10 11.97
CA CYS A 43 -9.57 -12.40 11.61
C CYS A 43 -8.45 -12.65 12.61
N VAL A 44 -7.22 -12.42 12.17
CA VAL A 44 -6.04 -12.30 13.02
C VAL A 44 -5.70 -10.83 13.17
N ARG A 45 -5.41 -10.38 14.39
CA ARG A 45 -4.86 -9.04 14.64
C ARG A 45 -3.35 -9.07 14.45
N MET A 46 -2.88 -8.33 13.46
CA MET A 46 -1.47 -8.13 13.17
C MET A 46 -0.99 -6.82 13.78
N MET A 47 0.31 -6.75 14.05
CA MET A 47 0.95 -5.58 14.61
C MET A 47 2.16 -5.18 13.78
N PHE A 48 2.10 -3.98 13.24
CA PHE A 48 3.18 -3.36 12.49
C PHE A 48 3.94 -2.39 13.41
N ARG A 49 5.22 -2.66 13.66
CA ARG A 49 6.08 -1.81 14.48
C ARG A 49 7.01 -1.01 13.60
N LEU A 50 6.79 0.30 13.51
CA LEU A 50 7.73 1.24 12.93
C LEU A 50 8.59 1.82 14.04
N ARG A 51 9.87 1.45 14.07
CA ARG A 51 10.82 1.99 15.03
C ARG A 51 11.88 2.78 14.28
N TYR A 52 12.03 4.05 14.62
CA TYR A 52 13.04 4.91 14.00
C TYR A 52 14.42 4.64 14.62
N ASN A 53 15.45 4.61 13.77
CA ASN A 53 16.87 4.47 14.12
C ASN A 53 17.25 3.17 14.87
N ILE A 54 16.63 2.04 14.49
CA ILE A 54 16.93 0.71 15.07
C ILE A 54 17.97 -0.11 14.30
N SER A 55 18.25 0.24 13.05
CA SER A 55 19.09 -0.57 12.16
C SER A 55 20.11 0.32 11.50
N THR A 56 21.37 0.13 11.85
CA THR A 56 22.50 0.71 11.13
C THR A 56 23.32 -0.44 10.55
N MET A 57 23.76 -0.31 9.30
CA MET A 57 24.70 -1.26 8.71
C MET A 57 26.16 -1.00 9.16
N ASP A 58 26.36 -0.09 10.12
CA ASP A 58 27.65 0.22 10.72
C ASP A 58 28.22 -0.95 11.55
N TYR A 59 27.38 -1.93 11.92
CA TYR A 59 27.73 -3.18 12.60
C TYR A 59 26.78 -4.29 12.13
N ASP A 60 27.08 -5.55 12.44
CA ASP A 60 26.22 -6.69 12.10
C ASP A 60 24.88 -6.59 12.83
N PRO A 61 23.77 -6.25 12.14
CA PRO A 61 22.50 -5.96 12.81
C PRO A 61 21.78 -7.22 13.28
N TYR A 62 22.19 -8.41 12.82
CA TYR A 62 21.53 -9.68 13.15
C TYR A 62 22.26 -10.41 14.29
N ASN A 63 23.57 -10.21 14.43
CA ASN A 63 24.38 -10.85 15.46
C ASN A 63 24.80 -9.91 16.61
N THR A 64 24.37 -8.64 16.58
CA THR A 64 24.61 -7.67 17.64
C THR A 64 23.30 -7.35 18.36
N ASP A 65 23.15 -7.85 19.59
CA ASP A 65 21.99 -7.64 20.44
C ASP A 65 22.38 -7.13 21.85
N SER A 66 21.42 -7.05 22.76
CA SER A 66 21.64 -6.55 24.13
C SER A 66 22.64 -7.38 24.94
N SER A 67 22.91 -8.65 24.58
CA SER A 67 23.94 -9.48 25.21
C SER A 67 25.36 -9.00 24.91
N LYS A 68 25.51 -8.15 23.89
CA LYS A 68 26.78 -7.53 23.49
C LYS A 68 26.96 -6.13 24.07
N ASN A 69 26.07 -5.67 24.95
CA ASN A 69 26.28 -4.43 25.68
C ASN A 69 27.55 -4.52 26.54
N GLN A 70 28.30 -3.43 26.64
CA GLN A 70 29.52 -3.37 27.45
C GLN A 70 29.22 -3.76 28.90
N ASP A 71 29.80 -4.86 29.37
CA ASP A 71 29.74 -5.30 30.76
C ASP A 71 31.12 -5.78 31.21
N ASN A 72 31.85 -4.88 31.87
CA ASN A 72 33.20 -5.14 32.37
C ASN A 72 33.22 -6.24 33.45
N ASN A 73 32.14 -6.43 34.20
CA ASN A 73 32.07 -7.44 35.26
C ASN A 73 31.87 -8.84 34.68
N ALA A 74 31.13 -8.93 33.57
CA ALA A 74 30.92 -10.17 32.82
C ALA A 74 31.99 -10.42 31.75
N GLY A 75 32.97 -9.51 31.59
CA GLY A 75 34.01 -9.61 30.55
C GLY A 75 33.48 -9.42 29.12
N VAL A 76 32.31 -8.80 28.96
CA VAL A 76 31.69 -8.52 27.67
C VAL A 76 32.20 -7.19 27.14
N ILE A 77 32.87 -7.22 25.99
CA ILE A 77 33.30 -6.05 25.25
C ILE A 77 32.30 -5.79 24.13
N SER A 78 31.78 -4.57 24.08
CA SER A 78 30.83 -4.14 23.04
C SER A 78 31.53 -4.10 21.68
N PRO A 79 30.94 -4.71 20.63
CA PRO A 79 31.45 -4.57 19.26
C PRO A 79 31.21 -3.17 18.69
N ILE A 80 30.35 -2.37 19.34
CA ILE A 80 30.05 -1.00 18.97
C ILE A 80 30.90 -0.07 19.86
N GLU A 81 31.86 0.62 19.24
CA GLU A 81 32.82 1.49 19.92
C GLU A 81 32.71 2.95 19.47
N GLN A 82 33.16 3.87 20.34
CA GLN A 82 33.19 5.29 20.04
C GLN A 82 34.37 5.60 19.14
N ASN A 83 34.09 6.12 17.94
CA ASN A 83 35.08 6.46 16.93
C ASN A 83 36.16 5.37 16.69
N PRO A 84 35.77 4.14 16.28
CA PRO A 84 36.70 3.05 16.12
C PRO A 84 37.69 3.34 15.00
N THR A 85 38.91 2.81 15.15
CA THR A 85 39.90 2.78 14.07
C THR A 85 39.78 1.44 13.36
N VAL A 86 39.35 1.45 12.11
CA VAL A 86 39.12 0.24 11.31
C VAL A 86 40.31 0.05 10.38
N ASP A 87 40.88 -1.15 10.41
CA ASP A 87 41.89 -1.56 9.46
C ASP A 87 41.23 -1.84 8.10
N VAL A 88 41.73 -1.19 7.05
CA VAL A 88 41.24 -1.33 5.68
C VAL A 88 42.07 -2.32 4.86
N GLY A 89 42.97 -3.07 5.49
CA GLY A 89 43.70 -4.18 4.87
C GLY A 89 44.75 -3.75 3.84
N VAL A 90 45.03 -2.45 3.76
CA VAL A 90 46.21 -1.91 3.11
C VAL A 90 47.14 -1.44 4.22
N TYR A 91 48.44 -1.72 4.14
CA TYR A 91 49.50 -1.38 5.12
C TYR A 91 49.62 0.14 5.41
N ALA A 92 48.53 0.77 5.77
CA ALA A 92 48.29 2.18 5.99
C ALA A 92 47.73 2.34 7.41
N GLN A 93 47.75 3.57 7.91
CA GLN A 93 47.09 3.90 9.16
C GLN A 93 45.59 3.61 9.02
N GLY A 94 45.02 2.85 9.98
CA GLY A 94 43.59 2.54 9.99
C GLY A 94 42.73 3.80 9.91
N LEU A 95 41.57 3.70 9.27
CA LEU A 95 40.66 4.83 9.12
C LEU A 95 39.80 4.95 10.39
N ARG A 96 39.72 6.17 10.93
CA ARG A 96 38.88 6.45 12.09
C ARG A 96 37.46 6.76 11.61
N LEU A 97 36.51 5.91 11.98
CA LEU A 97 35.10 6.19 11.73
C LEU A 97 34.61 7.24 12.74
N ALA A 98 33.76 8.16 12.30
CA ALA A 98 33.15 9.17 13.16
C ALA A 98 31.86 8.64 13.82
N ILE A 99 31.94 7.48 14.47
CA ILE A 99 30.79 6.83 15.11
C ILE A 99 30.58 7.39 16.51
N ASN A 100 29.34 7.79 16.80
CA ASN A 100 28.87 8.10 18.14
C ASN A 100 28.01 6.96 18.69
N THR A 101 28.49 6.23 19.70
CA THR A 101 27.73 5.12 20.29
C THR A 101 26.43 5.61 20.95
N ALA A 102 26.38 6.90 21.34
CA ALA A 102 25.15 7.55 21.76
C ALA A 102 24.20 7.93 20.61
N GLN A 103 24.47 7.55 19.36
CA GLN A 103 23.56 7.75 18.23
C GLN A 103 23.27 6.43 17.48
N THR A 104 23.90 5.35 17.94
CA THR A 104 23.91 4.05 17.28
C THR A 104 22.83 3.15 17.89
N GLY A 105 21.89 2.65 17.07
CA GLY A 105 20.87 1.68 17.49
C GLY A 105 19.87 2.16 18.55
N ARG A 106 19.30 3.37 18.41
CA ARG A 106 18.36 3.96 19.36
C ARG A 106 16.93 4.03 18.82
N THR A 107 15.97 3.48 19.55
CA THR A 107 14.55 3.75 19.27
C THR A 107 14.15 5.10 19.88
N PHE A 108 14.11 6.16 19.06
CA PHE A 108 13.60 7.47 19.53
C PHE A 108 12.08 7.52 19.54
N GLN A 109 11.45 6.79 18.61
CA GLN A 109 10.01 6.70 18.45
C GLN A 109 9.66 5.25 18.10
N ASP A 110 8.69 4.69 18.82
CA ASP A 110 8.03 3.43 18.48
C ASP A 110 6.58 3.74 18.10
N ASN A 111 6.32 3.70 16.80
CA ASN A 111 5.00 3.88 16.24
C ASN A 111 4.44 2.51 15.86
N THR A 112 3.59 1.98 16.72
CA THR A 112 2.95 0.68 16.52
C THR A 112 1.54 0.87 15.97
N HIS A 113 1.24 0.17 14.88
CA HIS A 113 -0.07 0.15 14.23
C HIS A 113 -0.62 -1.27 14.26
N THR A 114 -1.94 -1.41 14.36
CA THR A 114 -2.60 -2.71 14.26
C THR A 114 -3.50 -2.75 13.05
N PHE A 115 -3.51 -3.89 12.36
CA PHE A 115 -4.42 -4.16 11.25
C PHE A 115 -4.96 -5.58 11.36
N LEU A 116 -6.03 -5.86 10.63
CA LEU A 116 -6.67 -7.16 10.63
C LEU A 116 -6.35 -7.89 9.33
N VAL A 117 -5.98 -9.16 9.43
CA VAL A 117 -5.98 -10.09 8.30
C VAL A 117 -7.16 -11.03 8.49
N CYS A 118 -8.16 -10.88 7.63
CA CYS A 118 -9.44 -11.57 7.78
C CYS A 118 -9.56 -12.79 6.86
N LYS A 119 -10.30 -13.80 7.31
CA LYS A 119 -10.51 -15.04 6.59
C LYS A 119 -11.37 -14.76 5.36
N ARG A 120 -10.90 -15.19 4.19
CA ARG A 120 -11.64 -15.04 2.93
C ARG A 120 -13.04 -15.70 3.04
N PRO A 121 -14.12 -15.06 2.57
CA PRO A 121 -15.46 -15.65 2.62
C PRO A 121 -15.49 -17.02 1.94
N SER A 122 -16.14 -18.01 2.55
CA SER A 122 -16.14 -19.40 2.07
C SER A 122 -16.82 -19.60 0.73
N ASN A 123 -17.72 -18.69 0.36
CA ASN A 123 -18.46 -18.65 -0.90
C ASN A 123 -17.82 -17.72 -1.95
N ALA A 124 -16.65 -17.13 -1.67
CA ALA A 124 -15.94 -16.34 -2.66
C ALA A 124 -15.32 -17.24 -3.73
N LEU A 125 -15.56 -16.93 -5.01
CA LEU A 125 -14.97 -17.65 -6.13
C LEU A 125 -13.43 -17.54 -6.16
N TRP A 126 -12.88 -16.49 -5.55
CA TRP A 126 -11.46 -16.19 -5.47
C TRP A 126 -10.80 -16.68 -4.17
N LYS A 127 -11.52 -17.41 -3.30
CA LYS A 127 -11.04 -17.77 -1.96
C LYS A 127 -9.70 -18.52 -1.97
N ASP A 128 -9.41 -19.30 -3.01
CA ASP A 128 -8.20 -20.11 -3.15
C ASP A 128 -7.15 -19.43 -4.07
N ALA A 129 -7.44 -18.25 -4.62
CA ALA A 129 -6.53 -17.55 -5.51
C ALA A 129 -5.32 -16.99 -4.75
N LYS A 130 -4.20 -16.84 -5.46
CA LYS A 130 -3.10 -15.98 -5.00
C LYS A 130 -3.58 -14.53 -5.09
N VAL A 131 -3.46 -13.77 -3.99
CA VAL A 131 -3.95 -12.38 -3.92
C VAL A 131 -2.79 -11.45 -3.59
N TYR A 132 -2.40 -10.61 -4.53
CA TYR A 132 -1.36 -9.60 -4.34
C TYR A 132 -1.98 -8.34 -3.70
N ASN A 133 -1.39 -7.87 -2.60
CA ASN A 133 -1.84 -6.67 -1.91
C ASN A 133 -1.22 -5.43 -2.56
N VAL A 134 -2.02 -4.58 -3.17
CA VAL A 134 -1.55 -3.31 -3.74
C VAL A 134 -1.98 -2.17 -2.83
N ASN A 135 -1.01 -1.51 -2.23
CA ASN A 135 -1.19 -0.43 -1.25
C ASN A 135 -0.62 0.88 -1.78
N VAL A 136 -0.71 1.89 -0.91
CA VAL A 136 0.00 3.15 -1.06
C VAL A 136 1.09 3.25 0.01
N ARG A 137 2.18 3.93 -0.33
CA ARG A 137 3.23 4.33 0.60
C ARG A 137 3.49 5.82 0.48
N GLY A 138 4.23 6.37 1.43
CA GLY A 138 4.59 7.78 1.47
C GLY A 138 3.48 8.68 2.01
N LYS A 139 3.65 9.98 1.84
CA LYS A 139 2.72 11.01 2.33
C LYS A 139 2.63 12.20 1.37
N ARG A 140 1.68 13.12 1.60
CA ARG A 140 1.61 14.41 0.89
C ARG A 140 2.85 15.25 1.18
N GLY A 141 3.30 15.96 0.16
CA GLY A 141 4.48 16.84 0.21
C GLY A 141 5.34 16.63 -1.02
N ASN A 142 6.38 17.45 -1.14
CA ASN A 142 7.45 17.22 -2.10
C ASN A 142 8.61 16.40 -1.48
N ILE A 143 9.61 16.02 -2.29
CA ILE A 143 10.78 15.25 -1.84
C ILE A 143 11.58 15.89 -0.68
N VAL A 144 11.48 17.20 -0.48
CA VAL A 144 12.17 17.93 0.60
C VAL A 144 11.31 18.04 1.87
N GLU A 145 9.99 17.87 1.73
CA GLU A 145 8.96 17.96 2.79
C GLU A 145 8.46 16.59 3.27
N THR A 146 8.87 15.55 2.57
CA THR A 146 8.63 14.18 2.97
C THR A 146 9.94 13.60 3.48
N PHE A 147 10.00 13.20 4.74
CA PHE A 147 11.09 12.39 5.25
C PHE A 147 10.67 10.91 5.19
N PRO A 148 11.49 9.97 4.67
CA PRO A 148 12.84 10.13 4.12
C PRO A 148 12.85 10.27 2.59
N ALA A 149 12.22 11.32 2.05
CA ALA A 149 12.05 11.59 0.62
C ALA A 149 11.11 10.62 -0.12
N ILE A 150 10.09 10.08 0.59
CA ILE A 150 9.08 9.20 0.00
C ILE A 150 7.75 9.94 -0.13
N GLU A 151 7.51 10.45 -1.33
CA GLU A 151 6.21 10.97 -1.79
C GLU A 151 5.23 9.80 -1.99
N TYR A 152 3.96 10.10 -2.30
CA TYR A 152 2.97 9.07 -2.60
C TYR A 152 3.39 8.15 -3.73
N ASP A 153 3.22 6.86 -3.49
CA ASP A 153 3.52 5.86 -4.49
C ASP A 153 2.62 4.63 -4.29
N PHE A 154 2.43 3.84 -5.34
CA PHE A 154 1.81 2.52 -5.20
C PHE A 154 2.88 1.51 -4.83
N GLU A 155 2.50 0.52 -4.04
CA GLU A 155 3.39 -0.57 -3.66
C GLU A 155 2.67 -1.91 -3.75
N PRO A 156 3.18 -2.86 -4.57
CA PRO A 156 4.31 -2.68 -5.49
C PRO A 156 3.96 -1.74 -6.66
N GLN A 157 4.97 -1.08 -7.24
CA GLN A 157 4.78 -0.18 -8.40
C GLN A 157 4.51 -0.95 -9.71
N ILE A 158 4.99 -2.20 -9.78
CA ILE A 158 4.75 -3.12 -10.89
C ILE A 158 4.23 -4.42 -10.28
N VAL A 159 3.03 -4.83 -10.70
CA VAL A 159 2.42 -6.10 -10.27
C VAL A 159 2.47 -7.08 -11.44
N PHE A 160 3.14 -8.21 -11.25
CA PHE A 160 3.11 -9.32 -12.20
C PHE A 160 2.08 -10.35 -11.76
N VAL A 161 1.07 -10.59 -12.59
CA VAL A 161 -0.09 -11.41 -12.22
C VAL A 161 -0.44 -12.40 -13.33
N LYS A 162 -0.81 -13.63 -12.95
CA LYS A 162 -1.25 -14.66 -13.89
C LYS A 162 -2.77 -14.72 -14.03
N PRO A 163 -3.30 -15.30 -15.12
CA PRO A 163 -4.72 -15.71 -15.17
C PRO A 163 -5.13 -16.50 -13.92
N ASN A 164 -6.33 -16.23 -13.39
CA ASN A 164 -6.87 -16.76 -12.12
C ASN A 164 -6.21 -16.27 -10.82
N GLU A 165 -5.15 -15.47 -10.88
CA GLU A 165 -4.65 -14.76 -9.71
C GLU A 165 -5.39 -13.42 -9.54
N CYS A 166 -5.34 -12.86 -8.33
CA CYS A 166 -6.08 -11.65 -7.99
C CYS A 166 -5.17 -10.59 -7.35
N MET A 167 -5.64 -9.36 -7.39
CA MET A 167 -5.10 -8.23 -6.65
C MET A 167 -6.14 -7.74 -5.66
N HIS A 168 -5.68 -7.24 -4.51
CA HIS A 168 -6.50 -6.53 -3.55
C HIS A 168 -6.06 -5.06 -3.53
N PHE A 169 -6.92 -4.20 -4.06
CA PHE A 169 -6.74 -2.76 -3.99
C PHE A 169 -7.43 -2.24 -2.74
N GLN A 170 -6.64 -1.85 -1.75
CA GLN A 170 -7.08 -1.19 -0.54
C GLN A 170 -5.95 -0.29 -0.05
N TRP A 171 -6.29 0.82 0.58
CA TRP A 171 -5.29 1.73 1.13
C TRP A 171 -5.85 2.58 2.26
N GLU A 172 -4.96 2.94 3.18
CA GLU A 172 -5.20 3.92 4.23
C GLU A 172 -4.35 5.15 3.92
N GLY A 173 -5.00 6.31 3.88
CA GLY A 173 -4.39 7.63 3.92
C GLY A 173 -4.60 8.27 5.30
N SER A 174 -4.82 9.57 5.33
CA SER A 174 -4.91 10.36 6.57
C SER A 174 -5.90 11.50 6.45
N ASN A 175 -6.40 11.96 7.59
CA ASN A 175 -7.15 13.21 7.75
C ASN A 175 -6.52 14.14 8.78
N THR A 176 -5.39 13.74 9.34
CA THR A 176 -4.82 14.35 10.53
C THR A 176 -3.33 14.58 10.36
N HIS A 177 -2.82 14.58 9.12
CA HIS A 177 -1.43 14.93 8.90
C HIS A 177 -1.24 16.43 9.23
N ASN A 178 -0.31 16.73 10.15
CA ASN A 178 -0.05 18.10 10.59
C ASN A 178 1.04 18.71 9.71
N ASN A 179 0.64 19.43 8.67
CA ASN A 179 1.56 19.93 7.66
C ASN A 179 2.09 21.34 7.97
N GLY A 180 1.47 22.06 8.92
CA GLY A 180 1.70 23.49 9.13
C GLY A 180 2.66 23.86 10.26
N ASN A 181 3.08 22.93 11.12
CA ASN A 181 4.11 23.24 12.13
C ASN A 181 5.50 23.24 11.49
N PRO A 182 6.44 24.13 11.88
CA PRO A 182 7.81 24.09 11.36
C PRO A 182 8.56 22.86 11.92
N GLY A 183 8.87 21.91 11.04
CA GLY A 183 9.76 20.77 11.30
C GLY A 183 11.10 21.05 10.65
N GLY A 184 12.13 21.26 11.46
CA GLY A 184 13.49 21.62 10.99
C GLY A 184 14.20 20.54 10.17
N ASP A 185 13.56 19.40 9.94
CA ASP A 185 14.10 18.21 9.27
C ASP A 185 13.37 17.86 7.96
N GLY A 186 12.56 18.78 7.42
CA GLY A 186 11.82 18.52 6.18
C GLY A 186 10.68 17.52 6.36
N GLN A 187 10.18 17.33 7.58
CA GLN A 187 8.96 16.54 7.82
C GLN A 187 7.66 17.32 7.61
N THR A 188 7.78 18.62 7.36
CA THR A 188 6.66 19.55 7.40
C THR A 188 6.56 20.27 6.08
N GLY A 189 5.36 20.33 5.57
CA GLY A 189 5.07 20.77 4.23
C GLY A 189 3.82 20.10 3.74
N ASP A 190 3.07 20.86 2.98
CA ASP A 190 1.76 20.47 2.48
C ASP A 190 1.74 20.59 0.96
N ALA A 191 2.91 20.63 0.30
CA ALA A 191 2.94 20.80 -1.14
C ALA A 191 2.14 19.69 -1.83
N GLY A 192 1.23 20.13 -2.70
CA GLY A 192 0.35 19.26 -3.45
C GLY A 192 -1.12 19.63 -3.36
N GLU A 193 -1.97 18.91 -4.09
CA GLU A 193 -3.38 19.27 -4.25
C GLU A 193 -4.31 18.75 -3.15
N GLY A 194 -5.42 19.48 -2.98
CA GLY A 194 -6.54 19.18 -2.10
C GLY A 194 -6.38 19.68 -0.66
N ARG A 195 -7.28 19.23 0.22
CA ARG A 195 -7.42 19.71 1.60
C ARG A 195 -6.15 19.42 2.41
N GLU A 196 -5.71 20.42 3.17
CA GLU A 196 -4.58 20.28 4.10
C GLU A 196 -4.77 19.09 5.06
N GLY A 197 -3.67 18.40 5.35
CA GLY A 197 -3.66 17.24 6.27
C GLY A 197 -4.42 16.01 5.79
N SER A 198 -4.91 16.02 4.54
CA SER A 198 -5.60 14.90 3.92
C SER A 198 -4.72 14.17 2.92
N ASP A 199 -4.63 12.85 3.10
CA ASP A 199 -3.98 11.95 2.16
C ASP A 199 -5.03 11.12 1.42
N ARG A 200 -4.99 11.15 0.08
CA ARG A 200 -5.95 10.46 -0.79
C ARG A 200 -5.24 9.82 -1.96
N SER A 201 -5.75 8.67 -2.39
CA SER A 201 -5.33 8.02 -3.63
C SER A 201 -6.55 7.42 -4.29
N ASN A 202 -6.57 7.43 -5.62
CA ASN A 202 -7.51 6.69 -6.45
C ASN A 202 -6.72 5.97 -7.55
N LEU A 203 -7.41 5.18 -8.37
CA LEU A 203 -6.76 4.45 -9.45
C LEU A 203 -7.54 4.66 -10.75
N ALA A 204 -6.94 5.40 -11.68
CA ALA A 204 -7.49 5.67 -13.01
C ALA A 204 -6.54 5.17 -14.10
N GLN A 205 -7.07 4.49 -15.11
CA GLN A 205 -6.26 3.92 -16.19
C GLN A 205 -5.71 5.02 -17.11
N THR A 206 -4.44 4.91 -17.49
CA THR A 206 -3.76 5.74 -18.50
C THR A 206 -3.40 4.89 -19.73
N ARG A 207 -2.96 5.51 -20.84
CA ARG A 207 -2.49 4.72 -22.00
C ARG A 207 -1.18 4.01 -21.72
N ALA A 208 -0.30 4.69 -21.00
CA ALA A 208 1.08 4.29 -20.76
C ALA A 208 1.63 4.96 -19.48
N MET A 209 2.76 4.45 -18.99
CA MET A 209 3.41 4.93 -17.76
C MET A 209 4.01 6.33 -17.88
N ASP A 210 4.28 6.82 -19.09
CA ASP A 210 4.81 8.17 -19.36
C ASP A 210 3.70 9.22 -19.51
N GLU A 211 2.42 8.82 -19.55
CA GLU A 211 1.28 9.75 -19.56
C GLU A 211 0.86 10.14 -18.14
N SER A 212 0.43 11.40 -17.96
CA SER A 212 0.01 11.95 -16.66
C SER A 212 -1.45 12.41 -16.65
N TYR A 213 -2.31 11.82 -17.47
CA TYR A 213 -3.75 12.06 -17.45
C TYR A 213 -4.51 10.74 -17.64
N PRO A 214 -5.67 10.57 -16.98
CA PRO A 214 -6.49 9.39 -17.16
C PRO A 214 -7.17 9.41 -18.54
N LEU A 215 -7.47 8.22 -19.06
CA LEU A 215 -8.26 8.07 -20.27
C LEU A 215 -9.74 7.88 -19.94
N THR A 216 -10.61 8.37 -20.82
CA THR A 216 -12.04 8.11 -20.71
C THR A 216 -12.33 6.66 -21.11
N TYR A 217 -13.25 6.01 -20.39
CA TYR A 217 -13.56 4.59 -20.57
C TYR A 217 -13.99 4.25 -22.01
N ASP A 218 -14.74 5.14 -22.66
CA ASP A 218 -15.25 4.96 -24.02
C ASP A 218 -14.17 5.06 -25.11
N LYS A 219 -12.95 5.48 -24.76
CA LYS A 219 -11.85 5.69 -25.71
C LYS A 219 -10.75 4.63 -25.62
N LEU A 220 -10.80 3.76 -24.63
CA LEU A 220 -9.90 2.61 -24.50
C LEU A 220 -10.65 1.35 -24.89
N THR A 221 -10.19 0.67 -25.93
CA THR A 221 -10.66 -0.68 -26.26
C THR A 221 -9.47 -1.52 -26.74
N PRO A 222 -9.10 -2.60 -26.04
CA PRO A 222 -9.61 -3.04 -24.74
C PRO A 222 -9.06 -2.21 -23.55
N THR A 223 -9.78 -2.22 -22.44
CA THR A 223 -9.35 -1.72 -21.12
C THR A 223 -8.80 -2.85 -20.25
N PHE A 224 -8.20 -2.51 -19.11
CA PHE A 224 -7.88 -3.50 -18.08
C PHE A 224 -9.15 -4.23 -17.59
N PHE A 225 -10.25 -3.50 -17.48
CA PHE A 225 -11.52 -3.98 -16.93
C PHE A 225 -12.24 -5.00 -17.82
N ASP A 226 -11.80 -5.15 -19.08
CA ASP A 226 -12.28 -6.20 -19.99
C ASP A 226 -11.65 -7.58 -19.70
N TYR A 227 -10.54 -7.61 -18.94
CA TYR A 227 -9.76 -8.82 -18.67
C TYR A 227 -9.87 -9.32 -17.23
N VAL A 228 -10.72 -8.70 -16.42
CA VAL A 228 -10.83 -9.01 -14.98
C VAL A 228 -12.27 -9.18 -14.53
N LYS A 229 -12.42 -9.86 -13.39
CA LYS A 229 -13.65 -9.91 -12.60
C LYS A 229 -13.38 -9.26 -11.25
N CYS A 230 -14.23 -8.31 -10.88
CA CYS A 230 -14.13 -7.62 -9.61
C CYS A 230 -15.13 -8.15 -8.59
N TYR A 231 -14.76 -8.12 -7.31
CA TYR A 231 -15.57 -8.64 -6.21
C TYR A 231 -15.49 -7.73 -5.00
N HIS A 232 -16.60 -7.62 -4.28
CA HIS A 232 -16.56 -7.10 -2.93
C HIS A 232 -15.81 -8.10 -2.01
N PRO A 233 -14.78 -7.67 -1.26
CA PRO A 233 -13.94 -8.59 -0.48
C PRO A 233 -14.69 -9.36 0.62
N LEU A 234 -15.73 -8.75 1.22
CA LEU A 234 -16.52 -9.37 2.29
C LEU A 234 -17.86 -9.95 1.83
N PHE A 235 -18.37 -9.48 0.69
CA PHE A 235 -19.70 -9.83 0.17
C PHE A 235 -19.56 -10.30 -1.27
N PRO A 236 -18.90 -11.45 -1.53
CA PRO A 236 -18.58 -11.90 -2.88
C PRO A 236 -19.81 -12.23 -3.74
N GLN A 237 -21.00 -12.27 -3.13
CA GLN A 237 -22.28 -12.41 -3.83
C GLN A 237 -22.72 -11.10 -4.51
N THR A 238 -22.18 -9.95 -4.06
CA THR A 238 -22.43 -8.66 -4.69
C THR A 238 -21.76 -8.65 -6.06
N SER A 239 -22.57 -8.53 -7.10
CA SER A 239 -22.08 -8.35 -8.46
C SER A 239 -21.39 -7.00 -8.58
N VAL A 240 -20.16 -7.00 -9.06
CA VAL A 240 -19.42 -5.78 -9.40
C VAL A 240 -19.10 -5.83 -10.89
N SER A 241 -19.79 -5.00 -11.69
CA SER A 241 -19.52 -4.91 -13.11
C SER A 241 -18.16 -4.26 -13.37
N SER A 242 -17.60 -4.43 -14.58
CA SER A 242 -16.36 -3.75 -15.00
C SER A 242 -16.46 -2.22 -14.86
N GLN A 243 -17.63 -1.64 -15.16
CA GLN A 243 -17.90 -0.21 -15.01
C GLN A 243 -17.96 0.22 -13.54
N ASP A 244 -18.63 -0.57 -12.69
CA ASP A 244 -18.68 -0.30 -11.25
C ASP A 244 -17.29 -0.39 -10.64
N CYS A 245 -16.51 -1.42 -11.02
CA CYS A 245 -15.15 -1.62 -10.54
C CYS A 245 -14.24 -0.43 -10.86
N GLN A 246 -14.26 0.03 -12.11
CA GLN A 246 -13.52 1.21 -12.53
C GLN A 246 -13.98 2.46 -11.78
N LEU A 247 -15.29 2.67 -11.65
CA LEU A 247 -15.83 3.84 -10.97
C LEU A 247 -15.45 3.85 -9.49
N THR A 248 -15.53 2.71 -8.81
CA THR A 248 -15.14 2.59 -7.41
C THR A 248 -13.65 2.85 -7.21
N LEU A 249 -12.79 2.29 -8.07
CA LEU A 249 -11.34 2.56 -8.01
C LEU A 249 -11.00 4.02 -8.33
N GLY A 250 -11.61 4.59 -9.37
CA GLY A 250 -11.40 5.97 -9.80
C GLY A 250 -11.98 7.01 -8.83
N SER A 251 -13.01 6.65 -8.06
CA SER A 251 -13.59 7.51 -7.01
C SER A 251 -13.06 7.19 -5.61
N ALA A 252 -12.09 6.28 -5.50
CA ALA A 252 -11.52 5.83 -4.23
C ALA A 252 -12.58 5.36 -3.22
N GLY A 253 -13.61 4.68 -3.71
CA GLY A 253 -14.71 4.15 -2.92
C GLY A 253 -15.85 5.13 -2.63
N PHE A 254 -15.78 6.38 -3.10
CA PHE A 254 -16.88 7.33 -2.92
C PHE A 254 -18.15 6.88 -3.64
N TYR A 255 -18.00 6.29 -4.83
CA TYR A 255 -19.10 5.64 -5.55
C TYR A 255 -18.89 4.13 -5.58
N ARG A 256 -19.88 3.37 -5.09
CA ARG A 256 -19.84 1.89 -5.04
C ARG A 256 -20.30 1.24 -6.34
N SER A 257 -21.09 1.97 -7.12
CA SER A 257 -21.60 1.54 -8.43
C SER A 257 -22.08 2.74 -9.24
N VAL A 258 -22.34 2.53 -10.53
CA VAL A 258 -22.95 3.54 -11.40
C VAL A 258 -24.34 3.95 -10.89
N ASN A 259 -25.11 3.00 -10.35
CA ASN A 259 -26.44 3.28 -9.81
C ASN A 259 -26.38 4.07 -8.51
N ASP A 260 -25.39 3.76 -7.66
CA ASP A 260 -25.09 4.50 -6.44
C ASP A 260 -24.72 5.95 -6.77
N ALA A 261 -23.79 6.17 -7.70
CA ALA A 261 -23.44 7.50 -8.18
C ALA A 261 -24.64 8.29 -8.70
N LYS A 262 -25.48 7.68 -9.56
CA LYS A 262 -26.70 8.32 -10.05
C LYS A 262 -27.65 8.71 -8.92
N SER A 263 -27.81 7.83 -7.92
CA SER A 263 -28.72 8.05 -6.80
C SER A 263 -28.21 9.16 -5.87
N LEU A 264 -26.92 9.14 -5.52
CA LEU A 264 -26.28 10.16 -4.69
C LEU A 264 -26.37 11.53 -5.36
N ILE A 265 -25.99 11.63 -6.64
CA ILE A 265 -26.06 12.88 -7.41
C ILE A 265 -27.50 13.39 -7.53
N ALA A 266 -28.48 12.51 -7.77
CA ALA A 266 -29.88 12.91 -7.89
C ALA A 266 -30.51 13.35 -6.56
N SER A 267 -30.06 12.76 -5.44
CA SER A 267 -30.57 13.06 -4.10
C SER A 267 -29.91 14.28 -3.45
N SER A 268 -28.74 14.70 -3.94
CA SER A 268 -27.97 15.78 -3.33
C SER A 268 -28.49 17.16 -3.79
N SER A 269 -29.11 17.90 -2.86
CA SER A 269 -29.46 19.32 -3.05
C SER A 269 -28.26 20.27 -2.84
N THR A 270 -27.10 19.71 -2.46
CA THR A 270 -25.80 20.36 -2.25
C THR A 270 -24.71 19.47 -2.88
N ASP A 271 -23.47 19.94 -3.03
CA ASP A 271 -22.36 19.17 -3.65
C ASP A 271 -21.93 17.91 -2.87
N THR A 272 -22.65 17.49 -1.82
CA THR A 272 -22.29 16.35 -0.96
C THR A 272 -22.38 14.99 -1.65
N GLY A 273 -23.22 14.83 -2.68
CA GLY A 273 -23.34 13.60 -3.48
C GLY A 273 -22.43 13.58 -4.72
N VAL A 274 -21.68 14.68 -4.96
CA VAL A 274 -20.79 14.84 -6.10
C VAL A 274 -19.35 14.65 -5.63
N LEU A 275 -18.59 13.79 -6.30
CA LEU A 275 -17.19 13.61 -6.01
C LEU A 275 -16.43 14.92 -6.21
N ASP A 276 -15.76 15.40 -5.17
CA ASP A 276 -14.87 16.55 -5.28
C ASP A 276 -13.71 16.18 -6.21
N TYR A 277 -13.38 17.05 -7.17
CA TYR A 277 -12.37 16.77 -8.19
C TYR A 277 -10.95 16.63 -7.61
N LEU A 278 -10.72 17.12 -6.39
CA LEU A 278 -9.49 16.87 -5.64
C LEU A 278 -9.61 15.68 -4.70
N LEU A 279 -10.78 15.03 -4.57
CA LEU A 279 -11.09 13.93 -3.63
C LEU A 279 -11.23 14.36 -2.17
N ASN A 280 -11.50 15.64 -1.88
CA ASN A 280 -11.56 16.16 -0.51
C ASN A 280 -12.70 15.58 0.34
N ASN A 281 -13.79 15.17 -0.30
CA ASN A 281 -14.94 14.54 0.35
C ASN A 281 -14.86 13.01 0.38
N VAL A 282 -13.78 12.42 -0.13
CA VAL A 282 -13.54 10.97 -0.02
C VAL A 282 -13.05 10.64 1.39
N SER A 283 -13.38 9.44 1.88
CA SER A 283 -12.77 8.86 3.08
C SER A 283 -11.24 8.89 3.00
N GLY A 284 -10.57 9.08 4.13
CA GLY A 284 -9.12 8.93 4.21
C GLY A 284 -8.67 7.50 3.97
N ALA A 285 -9.58 6.54 3.97
CA ALA A 285 -9.28 5.14 3.81
C ALA A 285 -10.27 4.50 2.84
N PHE A 286 -9.74 3.81 1.83
CA PHE A 286 -10.52 2.92 0.98
C PHE A 286 -10.61 1.55 1.67
N ARG A 287 -11.33 1.55 2.80
CA ARG A 287 -11.45 0.39 3.69
C ARG A 287 -12.22 -0.71 3.00
N GLN A 288 -11.81 -1.95 3.26
CA GLN A 288 -12.26 -3.17 2.59
C GLN A 288 -11.79 -3.24 1.13
N GLY A 289 -11.87 -2.15 0.36
CA GLY A 289 -11.30 -2.05 -0.98
C GLY A 289 -12.03 -2.94 -1.99
N ILE A 290 -11.33 -3.38 -3.03
CA ILE A 290 -11.88 -4.23 -4.09
C ILE A 290 -10.91 -5.37 -4.43
N ILE A 291 -11.45 -6.57 -4.64
CA ILE A 291 -10.70 -7.70 -5.16
C ILE A 291 -10.86 -7.75 -6.66
N VAL A 292 -9.77 -7.85 -7.40
CA VAL A 292 -9.73 -7.86 -8.86
C VAL A 292 -8.99 -9.10 -9.33
N CYS A 293 -9.70 -10.05 -9.94
CA CYS A 293 -9.13 -11.31 -10.40
C CYS A 293 -8.99 -11.33 -11.91
N ILE A 294 -7.86 -11.81 -12.41
CA ILE A 294 -7.61 -11.93 -13.84
C ILE A 294 -8.43 -13.08 -14.42
N ASN A 295 -9.13 -12.84 -15.52
CA ASN A 295 -9.86 -13.88 -16.23
C ASN A 295 -8.91 -14.99 -16.70
N ASP A 296 -9.39 -16.24 -16.65
CA ASP A 296 -8.68 -17.42 -17.13
C ASP A 296 -8.24 -17.32 -18.60
N ASN A 297 -9.07 -16.66 -19.42
CA ASN A 297 -8.85 -16.42 -20.84
C ASN A 297 -8.18 -15.06 -21.15
N ALA A 298 -7.61 -14.37 -20.16
CA ALA A 298 -6.99 -13.07 -20.38
C ALA A 298 -5.80 -13.11 -21.34
N LEU A 299 -5.15 -14.27 -21.49
CA LEU A 299 -4.05 -14.51 -22.42
C LEU A 299 -4.44 -15.59 -23.43
N SER A 300 -4.07 -15.42 -24.70
CA SER A 300 -4.36 -16.40 -25.77
C SER A 300 -3.25 -17.45 -25.91
N SER A 301 -2.05 -17.14 -25.42
CA SER A 301 -0.90 -18.04 -25.37
C SER A 301 -0.04 -17.81 -24.13
N SER A 302 0.83 -18.77 -23.79
CA SER A 302 1.77 -18.63 -22.66
C SER A 302 2.88 -17.60 -22.90
N SER A 303 3.11 -17.18 -24.15
CA SER A 303 4.04 -16.10 -24.48
C SER A 303 3.38 -14.72 -24.47
N ASP A 304 2.05 -14.65 -24.39
CA ASP A 304 1.34 -13.38 -24.39
C ASP A 304 1.62 -12.61 -23.10
N THR A 305 1.72 -11.30 -23.24
CA THR A 305 1.79 -10.36 -22.11
C THR A 305 0.85 -9.19 -22.38
N LYS A 306 0.12 -8.76 -21.37
CA LYS A 306 -0.70 -7.54 -21.42
C LYS A 306 -0.26 -6.58 -20.33
N GLU A 307 -0.06 -5.32 -20.70
CA GLU A 307 0.38 -4.29 -19.78
C GLU A 307 -0.69 -3.21 -19.65
N PHE A 308 -0.95 -2.79 -18.42
CA PHE A 308 -1.88 -1.73 -18.10
C PHE A 308 -1.23 -0.73 -17.16
N SER A 309 -1.43 0.54 -17.43
CA SER A 309 -0.88 1.64 -16.63
C SER A 309 -1.99 2.39 -15.94
N PHE A 310 -1.71 2.83 -14.72
CA PHE A 310 -2.64 3.59 -13.89
C PHE A 310 -1.94 4.75 -13.22
N ILE A 311 -2.74 5.75 -12.86
CA ILE A 311 -2.33 6.93 -12.12
C ILE A 311 -3.35 7.23 -11.01
N SER A 312 -2.87 7.79 -9.91
CA SER A 312 -3.73 8.51 -8.97
C SER A 312 -3.90 9.95 -9.45
N THR A 313 -5.14 10.40 -9.61
CA THR A 313 -5.44 11.79 -10.02
C THR A 313 -5.23 12.78 -8.88
N ARG A 314 -5.10 12.30 -7.63
CA ARG A 314 -4.71 13.16 -6.51
C ARG A 314 -3.26 13.62 -6.68
N ASN A 315 -3.02 14.89 -6.36
CA ASN A 315 -1.67 15.47 -6.30
C ASN A 315 -0.87 15.43 -7.61
N ASN A 316 -1.56 15.47 -8.76
CA ASN A 316 -0.91 15.44 -10.06
C ASN A 316 -0.33 16.80 -10.52
N ASN A 317 -0.27 17.82 -9.64
CA ASN A 317 0.34 19.11 -9.96
C ASN A 317 1.89 19.00 -10.10
N PHE A 318 2.45 17.87 -9.64
CA PHE A 318 3.83 17.46 -9.90
C PHE A 318 3.83 16.32 -10.94
N THR A 319 3.48 16.64 -12.19
CA THR A 319 3.28 15.67 -13.28
C THR A 319 4.47 14.75 -13.57
N ASN A 320 5.67 15.14 -13.15
CA ASN A 320 6.91 14.35 -13.26
C ASN A 320 7.16 13.42 -12.06
N ARG A 321 6.31 13.46 -11.03
CA ARG A 321 6.40 12.73 -9.76
C ARG A 321 5.04 12.13 -9.38
N SER A 322 4.23 11.77 -10.39
CA SER A 322 2.91 11.22 -10.20
C SER A 322 2.96 9.81 -9.58
N GLN A 323 2.01 9.50 -8.71
CA GLN A 323 1.77 8.16 -8.18
C GLN A 323 1.22 7.26 -9.31
N LYS A 324 2.00 6.28 -9.76
CA LYS A 324 1.66 5.40 -10.90
C LYS A 324 1.83 3.92 -10.58
N LEU A 325 1.05 3.09 -11.25
CA LEU A 325 1.06 1.63 -11.12
C LEU A 325 1.10 0.99 -12.50
N LYS A 326 1.93 -0.04 -12.67
CA LYS A 326 1.91 -0.94 -13.84
C LYS A 326 1.38 -2.30 -13.42
N VAL A 327 0.41 -2.82 -14.15
CA VAL A 327 -0.06 -4.21 -14.02
C VAL A 327 0.32 -4.97 -15.27
N VAL A 328 1.02 -6.10 -15.10
CA VAL A 328 1.48 -6.96 -16.18
C VAL A 328 0.84 -8.33 -16.03
N ILE A 329 -0.06 -8.67 -16.94
CA ILE A 329 -0.66 -10.00 -17.03
C ILE A 329 0.25 -10.87 -17.90
N THR A 330 0.93 -11.85 -17.31
CA THR A 330 1.88 -12.72 -18.01
C THR A 330 2.02 -14.09 -17.34
N MET A 331 2.36 -15.12 -18.12
CA MET A 331 2.76 -16.42 -17.57
C MET A 331 4.24 -16.46 -17.17
N ASN A 332 5.07 -15.56 -17.74
CA ASN A 332 6.53 -15.54 -17.61
C ASN A 332 7.01 -14.15 -17.13
N PRO A 333 7.02 -13.88 -15.81
CA PRO A 333 7.59 -12.63 -15.28
C PRO A 333 9.10 -12.55 -15.59
N GLU A 334 9.58 -11.38 -16.05
CA GLU A 334 10.93 -11.19 -16.62
C GLU A 334 12.10 -11.41 -15.64
N ASP A 335 11.85 -11.40 -14.33
CA ASP A 335 12.89 -11.50 -13.29
C ASP A 335 12.76 -12.76 -12.41
N GLY A 336 11.78 -13.64 -12.66
CA GLY A 336 11.49 -14.78 -11.80
C GLY A 336 10.99 -14.41 -10.39
N SER A 337 10.88 -13.12 -10.05
CA SER A 337 10.19 -12.61 -8.88
C SER A 337 8.82 -12.09 -9.31
N LEU A 338 7.80 -12.90 -9.04
CA LEU A 338 6.45 -12.37 -8.88
C LEU A 338 6.50 -11.43 -7.67
N TRP A 339 6.64 -10.11 -7.92
CA TRP A 339 6.33 -9.10 -6.92
C TRP A 339 4.81 -9.08 -6.70
#